data_AF-A0A3Q2WV52-F1
#
_entry.id   AF-A0A3Q2WV52-F1
#
_cell.length_a   1.000
_cell.length_b   1.000
_cell.length_c   1.000
_cell.angle_alpha   90.00
_cell.angle_beta   90.00
_cell.angle_gamma   90.00
#
_symmetry.space_group_name_H-M   'P 1'
#
loop_
_entity.id
_entity.type
_entity.pdbx_description
1 polymer ?
#
loop_
_entity_poly.entity_id
_entity_poly.type
_entity_poly.pdbx_seq_one_letter_code
_entity_poly.pdbx_strand_id
1 'polypeptide(L)'
;MGTFLFQVAIEAQGLETLIAATPDEGEEDLESFAGMSALLFDIQLRPVTFFKGYSDLMSKMFSMTGDPINVVKGLILLSDHSEVIQLQSGLKASAEFQGGLAIDISGGMEISLWYRESKTSVNNRYIEINNFYHKTAYNTAQKAF
;
A
#
# COMPACT_ATOMS: atom_id res chain seq x y z
N MET A 1 18.15 -12.11 9.84
CA MET A 1 17.27 -11.99 8.66
C MET A 1 16.33 -10.84 8.97
N GLY A 2 16.43 -9.73 8.23
CA GLY A 2 15.63 -8.53 8.51
C GLY A 2 14.25 -8.66 7.87
N THR A 3 13.20 -8.41 8.65
CA THR A 3 11.81 -8.33 8.18
C THR A 3 11.62 -6.98 7.49
N PHE A 4 11.10 -6.97 6.26
CA PHE A 4 10.77 -5.74 5.57
C PHE A 4 9.34 -5.33 5.92
N LEU A 5 9.22 -4.27 6.72
CA LEU A 5 7.90 -3.70 7.04
C LEU A 5 7.24 -3.11 5.79
N PHE A 6 8.03 -2.46 4.94
CA PHE A 6 7.57 -1.88 3.68
C PHE A 6 8.72 -1.70 2.69
N GLN A 7 8.49 -2.02 1.42
CA GLN A 7 9.41 -1.77 0.31
C GLN A 7 8.63 -1.39 -0.94
N VAL A 8 9.17 -0.47 -1.73
CA VAL A 8 8.67 -0.13 -3.07
C VAL A 8 9.83 -0.22 -4.04
N ALA A 9 9.63 -0.90 -5.16
CA ALA A 9 10.55 -0.93 -6.28
C ALA A 9 9.87 -0.35 -7.52
N ILE A 10 10.60 0.47 -8.25
CA ILE A 10 10.18 1.02 -9.54
C ILE A 10 11.14 0.43 -10.56
N GLU A 11 10.57 -0.16 -11.60
CA GLU A 11 11.30 -0.83 -12.66
C GLU A 11 10.99 -0.11 -13.97
N ALA A 12 12.02 0.18 -14.75
CA ALA A 12 11.87 0.71 -16.09
C ALA A 12 12.96 0.16 -17.01
N GLN A 13 12.62 -0.05 -18.27
CA GLN A 13 13.52 -0.55 -19.32
C GLN A 13 13.10 -0.01 -20.69
N GLY A 14 14.03 0.08 -21.63
CA GLY A 14 13.75 0.51 -23.00
C GLY A 14 13.19 1.93 -23.08
N LEU A 15 13.61 2.81 -22.17
CA LEU A 15 13.24 4.23 -22.17
C LEU A 15 14.12 5.04 -23.12
N GLU A 16 15.31 4.53 -23.43
CA GLU A 16 16.36 5.12 -24.26
C GLU A 16 15.84 5.35 -25.67
N THR A 17 15.16 4.34 -26.22
CA THR A 17 14.52 4.39 -27.54
C THR A 17 13.42 5.46 -27.63
N LEU A 18 12.77 5.80 -26.51
CA LEU A 18 11.72 6.82 -26.46
C LEU A 18 12.26 8.25 -26.54
N ILE A 19 13.49 8.48 -26.07
CA ILE A 19 14.14 9.79 -26.05
C ILE A 19 15.20 9.95 -27.14
N ALA A 20 15.18 9.06 -28.14
CA ALA A 20 16.17 8.95 -29.22
C ALA A 20 17.62 8.84 -28.70
N ALA A 21 17.80 8.21 -27.53
CA ALA A 21 19.10 7.80 -27.03
C ALA A 21 19.47 6.42 -27.58
N THR A 22 20.76 6.15 -27.70
CA THR A 22 21.27 4.82 -28.06
C THR A 22 21.09 3.88 -26.87
N PRO A 23 20.39 2.74 -27.04
CA PRO A 23 20.33 1.68 -26.04
C PRO A 23 21.72 1.10 -25.76
N ASP A 24 21.89 0.50 -24.58
CA ASP A 24 23.10 -0.26 -24.27
C ASP A 24 23.16 -1.56 -25.11
N GLU A 25 24.37 -2.11 -25.31
CA GLU A 25 24.58 -3.33 -26.09
C GLU A 25 23.73 -4.49 -25.53
N GLY A 26 22.79 -4.99 -26.32
CA GLY A 26 21.86 -6.06 -25.92
C GLY A 26 20.47 -5.58 -25.46
N GLU A 27 20.26 -4.26 -25.35
CA GLU A 27 18.98 -3.66 -24.97
C GLU A 27 18.18 -3.08 -26.16
N GLU A 28 18.70 -3.22 -27.38
CA GLU A 28 18.13 -2.65 -28.61
C GLU A 28 16.71 -3.17 -28.93
N ASP A 29 16.43 -4.42 -28.59
CA ASP A 29 15.12 -5.07 -28.82
C ASP A 29 14.19 -5.03 -27.60
N LEU A 30 14.59 -4.37 -26.51
CA LEU A 30 13.76 -4.32 -25.30
C LEU A 30 12.51 -3.45 -25.53
N GLU A 31 11.36 -4.07 -25.30
CA GLU A 31 10.09 -3.34 -25.28
C GLU A 31 10.07 -2.37 -24.09
N SER A 32 9.76 -1.09 -24.37
CA SER A 32 9.65 -0.04 -23.36
C SER A 32 8.67 -0.43 -22.27
N PHE A 33 9.10 -0.40 -21.02
CA PHE A 33 8.25 -0.78 -19.89
C PHE A 33 8.57 0.10 -18.69
N ALA A 34 7.52 0.43 -17.93
CA ALA A 34 7.68 0.93 -16.57
C ALA A 34 6.60 0.35 -15.67
N GLY A 35 6.99 -0.04 -14.46
CA GLY A 35 6.11 -0.60 -13.47
C GLY A 35 6.57 -0.31 -12.05
N MET A 36 5.71 -0.64 -11.11
CA MET A 36 5.98 -0.55 -9.68
C MET A 36 5.54 -1.84 -9.00
N SER A 37 6.39 -2.34 -8.11
CA SER A 37 6.08 -3.42 -7.20
C SER A 37 6.24 -2.93 -5.77
N ALA A 38 5.44 -3.47 -4.85
CA ALA A 38 5.48 -3.09 -3.45
C ALA A 38 5.38 -4.33 -2.58
N LEU A 39 6.06 -4.31 -1.44
CA LEU A 39 6.05 -5.36 -0.45
C LEU A 39 5.69 -4.75 0.90
N LEU A 40 4.77 -5.37 1.61
CA LEU A 40 4.23 -4.88 2.88
C LEU A 40 4.14 -6.06 3.86
N PHE A 41 4.78 -5.95 5.03
CA PHE A 41 4.87 -7.04 6.01
C PHE A 41 5.35 -8.37 5.38
N ASP A 42 6.40 -8.30 4.55
CA ASP A 42 6.91 -9.43 3.76
C ASP A 42 5.91 -10.04 2.74
N ILE A 43 4.75 -9.41 2.51
CA ILE A 43 3.77 -9.81 1.49
C ILE A 43 3.99 -8.98 0.22
N GLN A 44 4.31 -9.67 -0.88
CA GLN A 44 4.40 -9.05 -2.21
C GLN A 44 3.00 -8.64 -2.70
N LEU A 45 2.81 -7.35 -2.92
CA LEU A 45 1.59 -6.78 -3.48
C LEU A 45 1.57 -6.95 -5.00
N ARG A 46 0.37 -6.94 -5.59
CA ARG A 46 0.19 -7.02 -7.05
C ARG A 46 0.92 -5.84 -7.71
N PRO A 47 1.89 -6.11 -8.62
CA PRO A 47 2.57 -5.05 -9.34
C PRO A 47 1.60 -4.23 -10.20
N VAL A 48 1.90 -2.95 -10.34
CA VAL A 48 1.16 -2.03 -11.21
C VAL A 48 2.05 -1.64 -12.37
N THR A 49 1.57 -1.91 -13.58
CA THR A 49 2.24 -1.48 -14.81
C THR A 49 1.80 -0.07 -15.13
N PHE A 50 2.76 0.85 -15.20
CA PHE A 50 2.47 2.19 -15.65
C PHE A 50 2.24 2.20 -17.16
N PHE A 51 3.15 1.62 -17.94
CA PHE A 51 2.94 1.36 -19.36
C PHE A 51 3.74 0.15 -19.83
N LYS A 52 3.31 -0.46 -20.93
CA LYS A 52 4.06 -1.49 -21.64
C LYS A 52 3.97 -1.31 -23.16
N GLY A 53 5.12 -1.12 -23.78
CA GLY A 53 5.28 -0.83 -25.19
C GLY A 53 5.04 0.63 -25.54
N TYR A 54 5.54 1.04 -26.70
CA TYR A 54 5.40 2.40 -27.23
C TYR A 54 3.92 2.81 -27.40
N SER A 55 3.08 1.89 -27.89
CA SER A 55 1.66 2.19 -28.13
C SER A 55 0.90 2.52 -26.85
N ASP A 56 1.13 1.77 -25.77
CA ASP A 56 0.47 2.02 -24.48
C ASP A 56 1.01 3.29 -23.82
N LEU A 57 2.33 3.54 -23.93
CA LEU A 57 2.93 4.79 -23.49
C LEU A 57 2.32 5.99 -24.21
N MET A 58 2.23 5.96 -25.53
CA MET A 58 1.63 7.05 -26.31
C MET A 58 0.16 7.22 -25.96
N SER A 59 -0.60 6.13 -25.81
CA SER A 59 -1.98 6.19 -25.34
C SER A 59 -2.09 6.90 -24.00
N LYS A 60 -1.24 6.54 -23.03
CA LYS A 60 -1.22 7.16 -21.70
C LYS A 60 -0.73 8.59 -21.73
N MET A 61 0.25 8.95 -22.55
CA MET A 61 0.70 10.34 -22.68
C MET A 61 -0.44 11.27 -23.15
N PHE A 62 -1.34 10.77 -24.00
CA PHE A 62 -2.51 11.53 -24.44
C PHE A 62 -3.71 11.44 -23.49
N SER A 63 -3.83 10.37 -22.68
CA SER A 63 -5.00 10.12 -21.84
C SER A 63 -4.79 10.36 -20.35
N MET A 64 -3.55 10.50 -19.88
CA MET A 64 -3.21 10.52 -18.46
C MET A 64 -3.26 11.95 -17.91
N THR A 65 -4.10 12.13 -16.90
CA THR A 65 -4.34 13.42 -16.22
C THR A 65 -3.28 13.77 -15.17
N GLY A 66 -2.24 12.95 -15.00
CA GLY A 66 -1.26 13.06 -13.91
C GLY A 66 -1.75 12.53 -12.56
N ASP A 67 -3.01 12.07 -12.49
CA ASP A 67 -3.58 11.61 -11.23
C ASP A 67 -2.92 10.31 -10.72
N PRO A 68 -2.61 10.21 -9.41
CA PRO A 68 -2.05 9.00 -8.83
C PRO A 68 -3.00 7.80 -8.97
N ILE A 69 -2.46 6.67 -9.43
CA ILE A 69 -3.17 5.40 -9.51
C ILE A 69 -3.03 4.67 -8.18
N ASN A 70 -4.16 4.22 -7.62
CA ASN A 70 -4.15 3.42 -6.40
C ASN A 70 -3.56 2.03 -6.68
N VAL A 71 -2.55 1.64 -5.91
CA VAL A 71 -1.86 0.35 -6.04
C VAL A 71 -2.37 -0.62 -4.98
N VAL A 72 -2.46 -0.15 -3.74
CA VAL A 72 -3.03 -0.91 -2.64
C VAL A 72 -3.81 0.01 -1.72
N LYS A 73 -5.06 -0.36 -1.45
CA LYS A 73 -5.89 0.22 -0.41
C LYS A 73 -6.48 -0.89 0.42
N GLY A 74 -6.30 -0.83 1.74
CA GLY A 74 -6.75 -1.90 2.62
C GLY A 74 -6.79 -1.49 4.09
N LEU A 75 -7.50 -2.31 4.87
CA LEU A 75 -7.53 -2.26 6.32
C LEU A 75 -6.89 -3.55 6.83
N ILE A 76 -5.91 -3.44 7.71
CA ILE A 76 -5.20 -4.55 8.34
C ILE A 76 -5.52 -4.49 9.83
N LEU A 77 -6.07 -5.57 10.39
CA LEU A 77 -6.19 -5.72 11.84
C LEU A 77 -4.84 -6.21 12.37
N LEU A 78 -4.13 -5.36 13.09
CA LEU A 78 -2.79 -5.65 13.61
C LEU A 78 -2.84 -6.39 14.94
N SER A 79 -3.76 -5.99 15.82
CA SER A 79 -3.93 -6.58 17.14
C SER A 79 -5.41 -6.66 17.47
N ASP A 80 -5.84 -7.84 17.92
CA ASP A 80 -7.17 -8.07 18.48
C ASP A 80 -6.98 -8.83 19.79
N HIS A 81 -7.00 -8.10 20.89
CA HIS A 81 -6.77 -8.63 22.21
C HIS A 81 -8.03 -8.42 23.05
N SER A 82 -8.55 -9.51 23.61
CA SER A 82 -9.69 -9.48 24.51
C SER A 82 -9.32 -10.25 25.77
N GLU A 83 -9.38 -9.55 26.90
CA GLU A 83 -9.10 -10.13 28.22
C GLU A 83 -10.35 -10.00 29.10
N VAL A 84 -10.73 -11.12 29.72
CA VAL A 84 -11.81 -11.14 30.71
C VAL A 84 -11.20 -11.51 32.05
N ILE A 85 -11.19 -10.54 32.97
CA ILE A 85 -10.62 -10.67 34.30
C ILE A 85 -11.75 -10.82 35.31
N GLN A 86 -11.68 -11.86 36.13
CA GLN A 86 -12.55 -11.99 37.29
C GLN A 86 -11.96 -11.23 38.47
N LEU A 87 -12.68 -10.19 38.91
CA LEU A 87 -12.27 -9.36 40.03
C LEU A 87 -12.45 -10.12 41.35
N GLN A 88 -11.65 -9.77 42.36
CA GLN A 88 -11.74 -10.33 43.72
C GLN A 88 -13.13 -10.12 44.37
N SER A 89 -13.88 -9.13 43.88
CA SER A 89 -15.28 -8.88 44.26
C SER A 89 -16.28 -9.88 43.66
N GLY A 90 -15.85 -10.79 42.79
CA GLY A 90 -16.72 -11.70 42.02
C GLY A 90 -17.31 -11.08 40.74
N LEU A 91 -17.06 -9.81 40.46
CA LEU A 91 -17.46 -9.13 39.23
C LEU A 91 -16.59 -9.56 38.04
N LYS A 92 -17.15 -9.54 36.84
CA LYS A 92 -16.39 -9.75 35.60
C LYS A 92 -16.10 -8.40 34.95
N ALA A 93 -14.82 -8.12 34.77
CA ALA A 93 -14.34 -7.01 33.95
C ALA A 93 -13.85 -7.58 32.62
N SER A 94 -14.13 -6.88 31.53
CA SER A 94 -13.57 -7.18 30.21
C SER A 94 -12.84 -5.95 29.68
N ALA A 95 -11.64 -6.17 29.16
CA ALA A 95 -10.84 -5.21 28.43
C ALA A 95 -10.66 -5.73 27.01
N GLU A 96 -11.02 -4.92 26.02
CA GLU A 96 -10.82 -5.22 24.61
C GLU A 96 -9.92 -4.13 24.02
N PHE A 97 -8.87 -4.56 23.33
CA PHE A 97 -7.91 -3.72 22.62
C PHE A 97 -7.84 -4.18 21.17
N GLN A 98 -8.19 -3.29 20.26
CA GLN A 98 -8.10 -3.51 18.83
C GLN A 98 -7.22 -2.44 18.21
N GLY A 99 -6.13 -2.89 17.58
CA GLY A 99 -5.23 -2.08 16.77
C GLY A 99 -5.42 -2.42 15.30
N GLY A 100 -5.77 -1.44 14.48
CA GLY A 100 -5.91 -1.54 13.04
C GLY A 100 -5.00 -0.54 12.32
N LEU A 101 -4.67 -0.86 11.07
CA LEU A 101 -3.90 -0.01 10.17
C LEU A 101 -4.65 0.10 8.85
N ALA A 102 -5.07 1.31 8.49
CA ALA A 102 -5.49 1.60 7.13
C ALA A 102 -4.27 2.00 6.31
N ILE A 103 -4.14 1.41 5.12
CA ILE A 103 -3.08 1.73 4.17
C ILE A 103 -3.71 2.19 2.86
N ASP A 104 -3.09 3.18 2.24
CA ASP A 104 -3.42 3.68 0.92
C ASP A 104 -2.12 4.07 0.20
N ILE A 105 -1.65 3.16 -0.66
CA ILE A 105 -0.46 3.30 -1.48
C ILE A 105 -0.92 3.61 -2.90
N SER A 106 -0.40 4.72 -3.44
CA SER A 106 -0.65 5.13 -4.81
C SER A 106 0.65 5.51 -5.51
N GLY A 107 0.71 5.24 -6.80
CA GLY A 107 1.82 5.60 -7.68
C GLY A 107 1.30 6.46 -8.83
N GLY A 108 1.98 7.57 -9.10
CA GLY A 108 1.72 8.41 -10.26
C GLY A 108 2.99 8.56 -11.07
N MET A 109 2.88 8.61 -12.40
CA MET A 109 4.02 8.84 -13.27
C MET A 109 3.63 9.73 -14.45
N GLU A 110 4.28 10.87 -14.57
CA GLU A 110 4.07 11.83 -15.65
C GLU A 110 5.28 11.78 -16.58
N ILE A 111 5.04 11.68 -17.89
CA ILE A 111 6.10 11.69 -18.91
C ILE A 111 5.87 12.86 -19.85
N SER A 112 6.89 13.69 -20.04
CA SER A 112 6.92 14.73 -21.06
C SER A 112 8.07 14.49 -22.03
N LEU A 113 7.74 14.10 -23.27
CA LEU A 113 8.74 13.93 -24.33
C LEU A 113 9.28 15.27 -24.84
N TRP A 114 8.48 16.35 -24.76
CA TRP A 114 8.90 17.69 -25.22
C TRP A 114 9.97 18.30 -24.30
N TYR A 115 9.73 18.24 -22.99
CA TYR A 115 10.67 18.73 -22.00
C TYR A 115 11.74 17.67 -21.64
N ARG A 116 11.58 16.44 -22.13
CA ARG A 116 12.42 15.28 -21.81
C ARG A 116 12.50 15.04 -20.30
N GLU A 117 11.35 15.18 -19.64
CA GLU A 117 11.20 15.00 -18.20
C GLU A 117 10.28 13.82 -17.90
N SER A 118 10.62 13.07 -16.85
CA SER A 118 9.76 12.06 -16.26
C SER A 118 9.68 12.31 -14.77
N LYS A 119 8.46 12.35 -14.24
CA LYS A 119 8.19 12.58 -12.82
C LYS A 119 7.40 11.41 -12.27
N THR A 120 8.04 10.65 -11.40
CA THR A 120 7.38 9.56 -10.67
C THR A 120 7.13 9.98 -9.24
N SER A 121 5.94 9.72 -8.74
CA SER A 121 5.53 9.98 -7.37
C SER A 121 4.98 8.71 -6.74
N VAL A 122 5.39 8.47 -5.50
CA VAL A 122 4.85 7.38 -4.67
C VAL A 122 4.29 8.02 -3.42
N ASN A 123 3.01 7.80 -3.18
CA ASN A 123 2.34 8.29 -1.99
C ASN A 123 1.91 7.10 -1.14
N ASN A 124 2.45 7.03 0.07
CA ASN A 124 2.08 6.05 1.07
C ASN A 124 1.39 6.76 2.22
N ARG A 125 0.07 6.55 2.34
CA ARG A 125 -0.70 7.02 3.49
C ARG A 125 -1.02 5.85 4.39
N TYR A 126 -0.72 6.02 5.67
CA TYR A 126 -1.12 5.08 6.71
C TYR A 126 -1.94 5.83 7.77
N ILE A 127 -2.96 5.15 8.29
CA ILE A 127 -3.77 5.62 9.40
C ILE A 127 -3.79 4.51 10.44
N GLU A 128 -3.31 4.82 11.63
CA GLU A 128 -3.41 3.93 12.78
C GLU A 128 -4.79 4.12 13.43
N ILE A 129 -5.47 3.00 13.70
CA ILE A 129 -6.78 2.96 14.34
C ILE A 129 -6.62 2.18 15.64
N ASN A 130 -6.73 2.87 16.77
CA ASN A 130 -6.65 2.23 18.08
C ASN A 130 -7.99 2.37 18.80
N ASN A 131 -8.64 1.24 19.05
CA ASN A 131 -9.85 1.16 19.84
C ASN A 131 -9.55 0.45 21.16
N PHE A 132 -9.92 1.09 22.26
CA PHE A 132 -9.88 0.50 23.59
C PHE A 132 -11.27 0.54 24.20
N TYR A 133 -11.81 -0.63 24.52
CA TYR A 133 -13.09 -0.76 25.20
C TYR A 133 -12.88 -1.37 26.58
N HIS A 134 -13.46 -0.73 27.60
CA HIS A 134 -13.51 -1.26 28.95
C HIS A 134 -14.95 -1.41 29.39
N LYS A 135 -15.32 -2.61 29.84
CA LYS A 135 -16.67 -2.89 30.36
C LYS A 135 -16.57 -3.63 31.68
N THR A 136 -17.19 -3.08 32.71
CA THR A 136 -17.38 -3.74 34.00
C THR A 136 -18.85 -4.12 34.13
N ALA A 137 -19.14 -5.42 34.19
CA ALA A 137 -20.51 -5.90 34.36
C ALA A 137 -20.87 -5.98 35.85
N TYR A 138 -22.00 -5.38 36.25
CA TYR A 138 -22.61 -5.63 37.55
C TYR A 138 -23.20 -7.04 37.56
N ASN A 139 -22.90 -7.83 38.59
CA ASN A 139 -23.46 -9.16 38.76
C ASN A 139 -24.99 -9.03 38.88
N THR A 140 -25.74 -9.58 37.91
CA THR A 140 -27.21 -9.61 37.95
C THR A 140 -27.69 -10.73 38.89
N ALA A 141 -27.13 -10.76 40.11
CA ALA A 141 -27.43 -11.74 41.15
C ALA A 141 -28.15 -11.08 42.35
N GLN A 142 -29.02 -10.10 42.08
CA GLN A 142 -29.90 -9.50 43.09
C GLN A 142 -31.35 -9.32 42.62
N LYS A 143 -31.80 -10.17 41.69
CA LYS A 143 -33.22 -10.34 41.33
C LYS A 143 -33.57 -11.82 41.13
N ALA A 144 -33.54 -12.60 42.20
CA ALA A 144 -34.40 -13.76 42.38
C ALA A 144 -34.30 -14.23 43.85
N PHE A 145 -35.36 -13.92 44.60
CA PHE A 145 -35.65 -14.23 46.01
C PHE A 145 -34.99 -13.35 47.07
#